data_AF-A0AAN6KUS8-F1
#
_entry.id   AF-A0AAN6KUS8-F1
#
_cell.length_a   1.000
_cell.length_b   1.000
_cell.length_c   1.000
_cell.angle_alpha   90.00
_cell.angle_beta   90.00
_cell.angle_gamma   90.00
#
_symmetry.space_group_name_H-M   'P 1'
#
loop_
_entity.id
_entity.type
_entity.pdbx_description
1 polymer ?
#
loop_
_entity_poly.entity_id
_entity_poly.type
_entity_poly.pdbx_seq_one_letter_code
_entity_poly.pdbx_strand_id
1 'polypeptide(L)'
;MVSGDGSRERYTNVTVLMIHWVGSLDEDLKACTEVTPLANIFRDDCGYKTKIVQLDNKDTPAQLQLDRTIADFVREYDGPCCTHLLIIYYTGHGYVWRAQPNELIVSGTATAKSSSTGGTFPPNANWTQAEQPLDGASADTLVILDCCFAGNAMRARLPSRGARSYELMVATGKNMPATQPGPRSYTHALINALRALLQGDGNFTTADLAQDIHELRDHDRASQLYNRLAGRIRHICFAPLERRNLPASSEAVREGGSSLDVRPDSRDQDSLRNGEAERATSEARKSPSYTRLGGSGNQ
;
A
#
# COMPACT_ATOMS: atom_id res chain seq x y z
N MET A 1 4.33 -43.34 10.69
CA MET A 1 3.49 -42.29 10.07
C MET A 1 3.39 -41.15 11.07
N VAL A 2 3.63 -39.91 10.66
CA VAL A 2 3.40 -38.74 11.53
C VAL A 2 2.08 -38.14 11.10
N SER A 3 1.07 -38.20 11.96
CA SER A 3 -0.18 -37.48 11.77
C SER A 3 0.10 -35.98 11.97
N GLY A 4 0.40 -35.28 10.88
CA GLY A 4 0.46 -33.82 10.90
C GLY A 4 -0.94 -33.27 11.16
N ASP A 5 -1.08 -32.49 12.23
CA ASP A 5 -2.29 -31.72 12.46
C ASP A 5 -2.53 -30.79 11.24
N GLY A 6 -3.76 -30.82 10.72
CA GLY A 6 -4.17 -30.06 9.54
C GLY A 6 -4.39 -28.57 9.82
N SER A 7 -4.12 -28.10 11.04
CA SER A 7 -4.18 -26.69 11.43
C SER A 7 -3.14 -25.83 10.70
N ARG A 8 -3.45 -25.46 9.44
CA ARG A 8 -2.81 -24.33 8.75
C ARG A 8 -2.95 -23.10 9.65
N GLU A 9 -1.86 -22.76 10.34
CA GLU A 9 -1.82 -21.65 11.29
C GLU A 9 -2.35 -20.35 10.65
N ARG A 10 -3.34 -19.74 11.29
CA ARG A 10 -3.87 -18.43 10.91
C ARG A 10 -3.22 -17.34 11.73
N TYR A 11 -2.84 -16.25 11.06
CA TYR A 11 -2.48 -15.02 11.76
C TYR A 11 -3.71 -14.44 12.46
N THR A 12 -3.52 -13.89 13.65
CA THR A 12 -4.57 -13.22 14.44
C THR A 12 -4.67 -11.72 14.14
N ASN A 13 -3.62 -11.18 13.50
CA ASN A 13 -3.50 -9.80 13.09
C ASN A 13 -2.69 -9.75 11.79
N VAL A 14 -3.22 -9.09 10.77
CA VAL A 14 -2.54 -8.87 9.49
C VAL A 14 -2.66 -7.40 9.15
N THR A 15 -1.51 -6.75 8.93
CA THR A 15 -1.45 -5.35 8.56
C THR A 15 -0.75 -5.19 7.21
N VAL A 16 -1.32 -4.37 6.33
CA VAL A 16 -0.82 -4.12 4.98
C VAL A 16 -0.41 -2.65 4.83
N LEU A 17 0.86 -2.41 4.52
CA LEU A 17 1.37 -1.11 4.10
C LEU A 17 1.47 -1.08 2.57
N MET A 18 0.81 -0.13 1.93
CA MET A 18 0.84 0.05 0.48
C MET A 18 1.49 1.40 0.15
N ILE A 19 2.63 1.35 -0.53
CA ILE A 19 3.47 2.52 -0.84
C ILE A 19 3.42 2.77 -2.35
N HIS A 20 3.06 3.99 -2.74
CA HIS A 20 3.24 4.49 -4.10
C HIS A 20 3.64 5.97 -4.07
N TRP A 21 3.79 6.61 -5.23
CA TRP A 21 4.14 8.03 -5.31
C TRP A 21 2.89 8.90 -5.52
N VAL A 22 2.94 10.17 -5.10
CA VAL A 22 1.87 11.14 -5.40
C VAL A 22 1.64 11.27 -6.90
N GLY A 23 0.39 11.49 -7.30
CA GLY A 23 -0.03 11.49 -8.71
C GLY A 23 0.69 12.48 -9.62
N SER A 24 1.26 13.56 -9.07
CA SER A 24 2.07 14.56 -9.81
C SER A 24 3.54 14.13 -10.02
N LEU A 25 3.90 12.92 -9.62
CA LEU A 25 5.17 12.25 -9.96
C LEU A 25 4.87 10.99 -10.81
N ASP A 26 3.84 10.24 -10.42
CA ASP A 26 3.33 8.99 -11.04
C ASP A 26 2.50 9.22 -12.33
N GLU A 27 2.68 10.35 -13.05
CA GLU A 27 1.82 10.72 -14.20
C GLU A 27 1.92 9.77 -15.40
N ASP A 28 3.06 9.10 -15.57
CA ASP A 28 3.40 8.22 -16.70
C ASP A 28 3.05 6.73 -16.46
N LEU A 29 2.91 6.32 -15.20
CA LEU A 29 2.63 4.94 -14.79
C LEU A 29 1.22 4.80 -14.18
N LYS A 30 0.76 5.77 -13.39
CA LYS A 30 -0.57 5.84 -12.75
C LYS A 30 -0.89 4.61 -11.90
N ALA A 31 0.11 4.13 -11.15
CA ALA A 31 0.02 2.94 -10.31
C ALA A 31 -1.11 3.02 -9.27
N CYS A 32 -1.50 4.22 -8.84
CA CYS A 32 -2.64 4.45 -7.95
C CYS A 32 -3.98 3.81 -8.41
N THR A 33 -4.12 3.59 -9.73
CA THR A 33 -5.31 2.93 -10.32
C THR A 33 -5.41 1.44 -9.99
N GLU A 34 -4.28 0.76 -9.73
CA GLU A 34 -4.24 -0.66 -9.34
C GLU A 34 -4.07 -0.85 -7.82
N VAL A 35 -3.46 0.12 -7.14
CA VAL A 35 -3.41 0.21 -5.66
C VAL A 35 -4.81 0.09 -5.04
N THR A 36 -5.79 0.83 -5.57
CA THR A 36 -7.11 0.93 -4.93
C THR A 36 -7.90 -0.38 -4.99
N PRO A 37 -8.02 -1.09 -6.13
CA PRO A 37 -8.62 -2.43 -6.18
C PRO A 37 -7.92 -3.46 -5.28
N LEU A 38 -6.57 -3.44 -5.20
CA LEU A 38 -5.81 -4.36 -4.35
C LEU A 38 -6.01 -4.05 -2.85
N ALA A 39 -6.04 -2.77 -2.47
CA ALA A 39 -6.33 -2.33 -1.11
C ALA A 39 -7.72 -2.78 -0.62
N ASN A 40 -8.71 -2.79 -1.53
CA ASN A 40 -10.06 -3.27 -1.24
C ASN A 40 -10.09 -4.78 -0.97
N ILE A 41 -9.35 -5.60 -1.72
CA ILE A 41 -9.25 -7.05 -1.46
C ILE A 41 -8.69 -7.30 -0.05
N PHE A 42 -7.56 -6.66 0.28
CA PHE A 42 -6.96 -6.83 1.61
C PHE A 42 -7.90 -6.38 2.74
N ARG A 43 -8.63 -5.28 2.58
CA ARG A 43 -9.50 -4.72 3.61
C ARG A 43 -10.86 -5.42 3.73
N ASP A 44 -11.56 -5.60 2.61
CA ASP A 44 -12.98 -5.98 2.59
C ASP A 44 -13.18 -7.50 2.47
N ASP A 45 -12.36 -8.15 1.62
CA ASP A 45 -12.42 -9.59 1.38
C ASP A 45 -11.62 -10.35 2.46
N CYS A 46 -10.40 -9.90 2.78
CA CYS A 46 -9.53 -10.55 3.77
C CYS A 46 -9.69 -10.01 5.21
N GLY A 47 -10.29 -8.83 5.42
CA GLY A 47 -10.44 -8.20 6.74
C GLY A 47 -9.16 -7.60 7.34
N TYR A 48 -8.10 -7.43 6.56
CA TYR A 48 -6.79 -6.96 7.03
C TYR A 48 -6.79 -5.44 7.27
N LYS A 49 -5.91 -4.95 8.16
CA LYS A 49 -5.75 -3.51 8.39
C LYS A 49 -4.81 -2.90 7.33
N THR A 50 -5.37 -2.17 6.38
CA THR A 50 -4.61 -1.56 5.27
C THR A 50 -4.32 -0.07 5.48
N LYS A 51 -3.06 0.34 5.27
CA LYS A 51 -2.53 1.71 5.33
C LYS A 51 -1.89 2.05 3.98
N ILE A 52 -2.44 3.04 3.27
CA ILE A 52 -1.84 3.56 2.02
C ILE A 52 -0.98 4.78 2.37
N VAL A 53 0.23 4.85 1.82
CA VAL A 53 1.15 5.99 1.96
C VAL A 53 1.61 6.45 0.59
N GLN A 54 1.62 7.76 0.38
CA GLN A 54 2.09 8.40 -0.84
C GLN A 54 3.42 9.10 -0.56
N LEU A 55 4.46 8.76 -1.31
CA LEU A 55 5.75 9.44 -1.28
C LEU A 55 5.70 10.69 -2.17
N ASP A 56 6.29 11.78 -1.70
CA ASP A 56 6.56 12.97 -2.52
C ASP A 56 8.04 13.40 -2.45
N ASN A 57 8.34 14.56 -3.03
CA ASN A 57 9.64 15.19 -3.00
C ASN A 57 9.60 16.70 -2.67
N LYS A 58 8.56 17.16 -1.97
CA LYS A 58 8.29 18.59 -1.72
C LYS A 58 8.98 19.09 -0.46
N ASP A 59 8.49 18.69 0.70
CA ASP A 59 8.87 19.27 2.00
C ASP A 59 9.89 18.40 2.76
N THR A 60 10.15 17.17 2.30
CA THR A 60 11.07 16.22 2.94
C THR A 60 11.67 15.28 1.90
N PRO A 61 12.98 14.93 1.97
CA PRO A 61 13.58 13.97 1.04
C PRO A 61 12.86 12.62 1.05
N ALA A 62 12.58 12.06 -0.14
CA ALA A 62 11.80 10.82 -0.26
C ALA A 62 12.41 9.62 0.50
N GLN A 63 13.75 9.55 0.62
CA GLN A 63 14.42 8.58 1.50
C GLN A 63 13.94 8.67 2.95
N LEU A 64 13.88 9.87 3.51
CA LEU A 64 13.45 10.08 4.91
C LEU A 64 11.95 9.83 5.08
N GLN A 65 11.15 10.03 4.03
CA GLN A 65 9.73 9.61 4.02
C GLN A 65 9.63 8.07 4.06
N LEU A 66 10.37 7.36 3.21
CA LEU A 66 10.33 5.90 3.12
C LEU A 66 10.92 5.21 4.37
N ASP A 67 12.10 5.64 4.83
CA ASP A 67 12.76 5.11 6.03
C ASP A 67 11.85 5.22 7.26
N ARG A 68 11.23 6.39 7.48
CA ARG A 68 10.24 6.59 8.54
C ARG A 68 9.00 5.72 8.35
N THR A 69 8.47 5.66 7.13
CA THR A 69 7.24 4.91 6.83
C THR A 69 7.39 3.42 7.15
N ILE A 70 8.52 2.80 6.79
CA ILE A 70 8.78 1.39 7.11
C ILE A 70 9.13 1.21 8.60
N ALA A 71 9.97 2.07 9.18
CA ALA A 71 10.35 1.97 10.60
C ALA A 71 9.15 2.16 11.55
N ASP A 72 8.28 3.13 11.28
CA ASP A 72 7.05 3.34 12.05
C ASP A 72 6.03 2.22 11.84
N PHE A 73 5.94 1.65 10.63
CA PHE A 73 5.07 0.49 10.39
C PHE A 73 5.51 -0.75 11.18
N VAL A 74 6.81 -1.07 11.21
CA VAL A 74 7.33 -2.14 12.06
C VAL A 74 7.09 -1.81 13.54
N ARG A 75 7.38 -0.58 13.98
CA ARG A 75 7.17 -0.11 15.37
C ARG A 75 5.70 -0.14 15.82
N GLU A 76 4.74 0.04 14.90
CA GLU A 76 3.30 0.11 15.18
C GLU A 76 2.61 -1.27 15.09
N TYR A 77 3.17 -2.22 14.31
CA TYR A 77 2.49 -3.48 13.97
C TYR A 77 3.29 -4.77 14.18
N ASP A 78 4.60 -4.72 14.44
CA ASP A 78 5.33 -5.91 14.89
C ASP A 78 4.73 -6.44 16.20
N GLY A 79 4.86 -7.75 16.42
CA GLY A 79 4.17 -8.43 17.50
C GLY A 79 4.60 -9.88 17.66
N PRO A 80 3.87 -10.68 18.45
CA PRO A 80 4.32 -12.00 18.81
C PRO A 80 4.51 -12.89 17.58
N CYS A 81 5.70 -13.50 17.49
CA CYS A 81 6.02 -14.55 16.54
C CYS A 81 4.89 -15.58 16.45
N CYS A 82 4.67 -16.13 15.25
CA CYS A 82 3.52 -16.95 14.87
C CYS A 82 2.16 -16.25 14.75
N THR A 83 1.94 -15.08 15.34
CA THR A 83 0.57 -14.50 15.49
C THR A 83 0.27 -13.30 14.60
N HIS A 84 1.30 -12.58 14.15
CA HIS A 84 1.22 -11.38 13.31
C HIS A 84 1.83 -11.62 11.92
N LEU A 85 1.23 -11.02 10.89
CA LEU A 85 1.80 -10.89 9.54
C LEU A 85 1.87 -9.41 9.13
N LEU A 86 3.07 -8.99 8.71
CA LEU A 86 3.32 -7.70 8.08
C LEU A 86 3.39 -7.90 6.57
N ILE A 87 2.50 -7.23 5.81
CA ILE A 87 2.57 -7.18 4.35
C ILE A 87 2.97 -5.76 3.93
N ILE A 88 3.97 -5.64 3.06
CA ILE A 88 4.40 -4.36 2.50
C ILE A 88 4.42 -4.47 0.98
N TYR A 89 3.58 -3.69 0.32
CA TYR A 89 3.48 -3.63 -1.14
C TYR A 89 4.00 -2.27 -1.63
N TYR A 90 4.94 -2.28 -2.58
CA TYR A 90 5.37 -1.08 -3.30
C TYR A 90 5.00 -1.20 -4.78
N THR A 91 4.55 -0.09 -5.37
CA THR A 91 4.42 0.06 -6.81
C THR A 91 4.86 1.45 -7.27
N GLY A 92 5.47 1.51 -8.46
CA GLY A 92 6.07 2.70 -9.02
C GLY A 92 7.26 2.35 -9.92
N HIS A 93 8.09 3.33 -10.26
CA HIS A 93 9.32 3.05 -10.99
C HIS A 93 10.38 2.46 -10.06
N GLY A 94 11.29 1.67 -10.65
CA GLY A 94 12.43 1.08 -9.98
C GLY A 94 13.64 1.03 -10.92
N TYR A 95 14.83 1.23 -10.37
CA TYR A 95 16.10 1.10 -11.10
C TYR A 95 17.25 0.75 -10.15
N VAL A 96 18.44 0.48 -10.70
CA VAL A 96 19.67 0.31 -9.92
C VAL A 96 20.75 1.27 -10.39
N TRP A 97 21.58 1.77 -9.47
CA TRP A 97 22.75 2.56 -9.84
C TRP A 97 23.86 1.64 -10.38
N ARG A 98 24.57 2.05 -11.43
CA ARG A 98 25.68 1.26 -12.02
C ARG A 98 26.79 0.93 -11.02
N ALA A 99 27.01 1.79 -10.03
CA ALA A 99 27.98 1.58 -8.96
C ALA A 99 27.46 0.67 -7.83
N GLN A 100 26.14 0.52 -7.68
CA GLN A 100 25.48 -0.22 -6.59
C GLN A 100 24.38 -1.13 -7.18
N PRO A 101 24.73 -2.14 -8.00
CA PRO A 101 23.76 -2.95 -8.76
C PRO A 101 22.90 -3.90 -7.91
N ASN A 102 23.20 -4.00 -6.61
CA ASN A 102 22.46 -4.79 -5.61
C ASN A 102 21.58 -3.93 -4.69
N GLU A 103 21.38 -2.66 -5.03
CA GLU A 103 20.50 -1.75 -4.30
C GLU A 103 19.37 -1.29 -5.22
N LEU A 104 18.13 -1.61 -4.82
CA LEU A 104 16.95 -1.15 -5.55
C LEU A 104 16.66 0.29 -5.16
N ILE A 105 16.63 1.17 -6.16
CA ILE A 105 16.17 2.55 -6.02
C ILE A 105 14.74 2.63 -6.55
N VAL A 106 13.81 3.00 -5.67
CA VAL A 106 12.42 3.29 -6.01
C VAL A 106 12.29 4.76 -6.41
N SER A 107 11.44 5.06 -7.40
CA SER A 107 11.39 6.38 -8.04
C SER A 107 9.97 6.78 -8.44
N GLY A 108 9.65 8.07 -8.28
CA GLY A 108 8.37 8.62 -8.69
C GLY A 108 8.21 8.74 -10.20
N THR A 109 9.31 8.95 -10.93
CA THR A 109 9.32 9.12 -12.39
C THR A 109 10.21 8.08 -13.08
N ALA A 110 9.92 7.73 -14.34
CA ALA A 110 10.75 6.82 -15.15
C ALA A 110 12.22 7.24 -15.34
N THR A 111 12.56 8.53 -15.12
CA THR A 111 13.94 9.02 -15.29
C THR A 111 14.58 9.41 -13.97
N ALA A 112 15.70 8.77 -13.64
CA ALA A 112 16.54 9.03 -12.46
C ALA A 112 17.20 10.45 -12.43
N LYS A 113 16.80 11.35 -13.32
CA LYS A 113 17.42 12.67 -13.57
C LYS A 113 16.43 13.84 -13.55
N SER A 114 15.15 13.63 -13.21
CA SER A 114 14.11 14.66 -13.33
C SER A 114 14.16 15.73 -12.22
N SER A 115 15.21 16.57 -12.26
CA SER A 115 15.30 17.85 -11.53
C SER A 115 14.34 18.92 -12.07
N SER A 116 13.46 18.53 -13.00
CA SER A 116 12.36 19.33 -13.57
C SER A 116 10.98 18.93 -13.03
N THR A 117 10.88 17.94 -12.14
CA THR A 117 9.70 17.84 -11.25
C THR A 117 9.75 18.98 -10.24
N GLY A 118 8.63 19.67 -10.02
CA GLY A 118 8.55 20.90 -9.21
C GLY A 118 8.67 20.72 -7.69
N GLY A 119 9.42 19.72 -7.22
CA GLY A 119 9.71 19.46 -5.81
C GLY A 119 11.14 19.89 -5.44
N THR A 120 11.38 20.10 -4.15
CA THR A 120 12.68 20.55 -3.60
C THR A 120 13.75 19.46 -3.66
N PHE A 121 13.35 18.18 -3.68
CA PHE A 121 14.24 17.03 -3.57
C PHE A 121 14.15 16.10 -4.80
N PRO A 122 15.13 15.22 -5.03
CA PRO A 122 15.00 14.16 -6.03
C PRO A 122 13.86 13.18 -5.65
N PRO A 123 12.96 12.80 -6.58
CA PRO A 123 11.88 11.86 -6.32
C PRO A 123 12.37 10.40 -6.39
N ASN A 124 13.37 10.06 -5.58
CA ASN A 124 13.90 8.70 -5.46
C ASN A 124 14.35 8.35 -4.03
N ALA A 125 14.31 7.06 -3.69
CA ALA A 125 14.72 6.50 -2.42
C ALA A 125 15.32 5.10 -2.59
N ASN A 126 16.28 4.74 -1.75
CA ASN A 126 16.91 3.43 -1.69
C ASN A 126 16.03 2.49 -0.85
N TRP A 127 15.37 1.54 -1.51
CA TRP A 127 14.56 0.51 -0.87
C TRP A 127 15.41 -0.41 0.01
N THR A 128 16.60 -0.77 -0.48
CA THR A 128 17.53 -1.68 0.19
C THR A 128 18.09 -1.09 1.50
N GLN A 129 18.09 0.23 1.65
CA GLN A 129 18.28 0.93 2.94
C GLN A 129 17.00 0.89 3.79
N ALA A 130 15.86 1.26 3.22
CA ALA A 130 14.62 1.46 3.99
C ALA A 130 14.01 0.15 4.53
N GLU A 131 14.26 -1.00 3.90
CA GLU A 131 13.76 -2.31 4.35
C GLU A 131 14.46 -2.86 5.60
N GLN A 132 15.56 -2.25 6.07
CA GLN A 132 16.36 -2.77 7.18
C GLN A 132 15.65 -2.97 8.54
N PRO A 133 14.57 -2.24 8.92
CA PRO A 133 13.79 -2.58 10.12
C PRO A 133 13.14 -3.97 10.07
N LEU A 134 12.88 -4.53 8.87
CA LEU A 134 12.24 -5.84 8.69
C LEU A 134 13.17 -7.00 9.04
N ASP A 135 14.48 -6.82 8.90
CA ASP A 135 15.51 -7.83 9.21
C ASP A 135 15.54 -8.21 10.71
N GLY A 136 14.89 -7.42 11.57
CA GLY A 136 14.76 -7.64 13.02
C GLY A 136 13.34 -7.86 13.54
N ALA A 137 12.33 -7.97 12.68
CA ALA A 137 10.93 -8.15 13.10
C ALA A 137 10.68 -9.52 13.78
N SER A 138 9.66 -9.55 14.64
CA SER A 138 9.17 -10.77 15.31
C SER A 138 8.01 -11.43 14.55
N ALA A 139 7.17 -10.64 13.89
CA ALA A 139 6.10 -11.06 12.99
C ALA A 139 6.66 -11.69 11.71
N ASP A 140 5.89 -12.60 11.10
CA ASP A 140 6.20 -13.06 9.75
C ASP A 140 5.97 -11.89 8.76
N THR A 141 6.80 -11.77 7.72
CA THR A 141 6.87 -10.58 6.86
C THR A 141 6.84 -10.93 5.38
N LEU A 142 5.96 -10.29 4.60
CA LEU A 142 5.92 -10.38 3.16
C LEU A 142 6.15 -9.01 2.53
N VAL A 143 7.18 -8.89 1.69
CA VAL A 143 7.37 -7.73 0.81
C VAL A 143 6.94 -8.10 -0.62
N ILE A 144 6.19 -7.22 -1.28
CA ILE A 144 5.74 -7.36 -2.67
C ILE A 144 6.19 -6.11 -3.44
N LEU A 145 6.99 -6.29 -4.50
CA LEU A 145 7.53 -5.17 -5.29
C LEU A 145 7.04 -5.25 -6.75
N ASP A 146 6.11 -4.37 -7.12
CA ASP A 146 5.70 -4.15 -8.51
C ASP A 146 6.41 -2.94 -9.11
N CYS A 147 7.68 -3.15 -9.49
CA CYS A 147 8.49 -2.18 -10.19
C CYS A 147 9.55 -2.86 -11.09
N CYS A 148 10.10 -2.11 -12.04
CA CYS A 148 11.27 -2.55 -12.80
C CYS A 148 12.46 -2.84 -11.84
N PHE A 149 13.33 -3.77 -12.22
CA PHE A 149 14.52 -4.16 -11.44
C PHE A 149 14.21 -4.70 -10.02
N ALA A 150 12.96 -5.03 -9.69
CA ALA A 150 12.54 -5.43 -8.35
C ALA A 150 13.38 -6.59 -7.76
N GLY A 151 13.71 -7.60 -8.58
CA GLY A 151 14.59 -8.69 -8.19
C GLY A 151 15.98 -8.27 -7.71
N ASN A 152 16.48 -7.06 -8.03
CA ASN A 152 17.77 -6.56 -7.54
C ASN A 152 17.76 -6.29 -6.02
N ALA A 153 16.59 -6.09 -5.40
CA ALA A 153 16.44 -6.06 -3.95
C ALA A 153 16.75 -7.42 -3.28
N MET A 154 16.90 -8.52 -4.03
CA MET A 154 17.26 -9.82 -3.45
C MET A 154 18.74 -9.88 -3.02
N ARG A 155 18.93 -9.90 -1.70
CA ARG A 155 20.22 -9.95 -0.98
C ARG A 155 20.55 -11.39 -0.50
N ALA A 156 21.66 -11.55 0.22
CA ALA A 156 21.97 -12.78 0.93
C ALA A 156 20.95 -13.06 2.06
N ARG A 157 20.74 -14.35 2.37
CA ARG A 157 19.82 -14.75 3.46
C ARG A 157 20.38 -14.37 4.84
N LEU A 158 19.52 -13.86 5.70
CA LEU A 158 19.87 -13.40 7.04
C LEU A 158 19.53 -14.45 8.11
N PRO A 159 20.31 -14.57 9.19
CA PRO A 159 19.90 -15.38 10.35
C PRO A 159 18.57 -14.84 10.91
N SER A 160 17.58 -15.73 11.15
CA SER A 160 16.35 -15.35 11.84
C SER A 160 16.66 -14.80 13.24
N ARG A 161 15.93 -13.75 13.64
CA ARG A 161 16.01 -13.10 14.96
C ARG A 161 14.69 -13.06 15.72
N GLY A 162 13.63 -13.69 15.18
CA GLY A 162 12.27 -13.66 15.73
C GLY A 162 11.26 -14.18 14.72
N ALA A 163 11.13 -13.48 13.58
CA ALA A 163 10.34 -13.91 12.42
C ALA A 163 10.72 -15.32 11.92
N ARG A 164 9.74 -16.09 11.45
CA ARG A 164 9.91 -17.46 10.95
C ARG A 164 10.02 -17.47 9.44
N SER A 165 9.26 -16.59 8.80
CA SER A 165 9.31 -16.30 7.37
C SER A 165 9.42 -14.79 7.15
N TYR A 166 10.47 -14.37 6.43
CA TYR A 166 10.48 -13.12 5.69
C TYR A 166 10.60 -13.51 4.21
N GLU A 167 9.58 -13.18 3.43
CA GLU A 167 9.50 -13.48 2.00
C GLU A 167 9.41 -12.20 1.16
N LEU A 168 9.91 -12.27 -0.06
CA LEU A 168 9.97 -11.20 -1.03
C LEU A 168 9.43 -11.71 -2.37
N MET A 169 8.28 -11.20 -2.79
CA MET A 169 7.70 -11.41 -4.11
C MET A 169 8.04 -10.21 -5.01
N VAL A 170 8.46 -10.46 -6.25
CA VAL A 170 8.85 -9.41 -7.21
C VAL A 170 8.18 -9.61 -8.56
N ALA A 171 7.74 -8.50 -9.15
CA ALA A 171 7.11 -8.48 -10.47
C ALA A 171 8.06 -8.83 -11.63
N THR A 172 9.37 -8.73 -11.39
CA THR A 172 10.44 -8.95 -12.37
C THR A 172 11.66 -9.61 -11.73
N GLY A 173 12.36 -10.44 -12.49
CA GLY A 173 13.72 -10.86 -12.13
C GLY A 173 14.74 -9.71 -12.12
N LYS A 174 15.98 -10.03 -11.72
CA LYS A 174 17.10 -9.07 -11.72
C LYS A 174 17.31 -8.46 -13.10
N ASN A 175 17.48 -7.14 -13.15
CA ASN A 175 17.73 -6.33 -14.35
C ASN A 175 16.62 -6.35 -15.43
N MET A 176 15.40 -6.80 -15.10
CA MET A 176 14.27 -6.85 -16.03
C MET A 176 13.28 -5.69 -15.84
N PRO A 177 12.65 -5.18 -16.92
CA PRO A 177 11.59 -4.17 -16.84
C PRO A 177 10.25 -4.79 -16.43
N ALA A 178 9.43 -4.03 -15.71
CA ALA A 178 8.05 -4.39 -15.39
C ALA A 178 7.10 -4.07 -16.55
N THR A 179 5.88 -4.61 -16.48
CA THR A 179 4.79 -4.19 -17.37
C THR A 179 4.04 -3.04 -16.71
N GLN A 180 3.76 -1.96 -17.44
CA GLN A 180 2.92 -0.86 -16.94
C GLN A 180 1.50 -1.36 -16.52
N PRO A 181 0.82 -0.65 -15.60
CA PRO A 181 -0.57 -0.91 -15.20
C PRO A 181 -1.54 -1.21 -16.35
N GLY A 182 -2.51 -2.09 -16.08
CA GLY A 182 -3.45 -2.63 -17.05
C GLY A 182 -3.43 -4.17 -17.11
N PRO A 183 -4.15 -4.80 -18.06
CA PRO A 183 -4.46 -6.24 -18.03
C PRO A 183 -3.27 -7.23 -18.07
N ARG A 184 -2.04 -6.76 -18.20
CA ARG A 184 -0.80 -7.57 -18.17
C ARG A 184 0.24 -7.08 -17.14
N SER A 185 -0.16 -6.16 -16.26
CA SER A 185 0.65 -5.74 -15.11
C SER A 185 0.82 -6.90 -14.13
N TYR A 186 1.78 -6.79 -13.21
CA TYR A 186 1.88 -7.77 -12.14
C TYR A 186 0.75 -7.61 -11.13
N THR A 187 0.41 -6.37 -10.77
CA THR A 187 -0.70 -6.09 -9.84
C THR A 187 -2.06 -6.57 -10.36
N HIS A 188 -2.33 -6.52 -11.67
CA HIS A 188 -3.55 -7.09 -12.24
C HIS A 188 -3.60 -8.62 -12.09
N ALA A 189 -2.49 -9.32 -12.34
CA ALA A 189 -2.38 -10.76 -12.12
C ALA A 189 -2.50 -11.11 -10.62
N LEU A 190 -1.87 -10.34 -9.73
CA LEU A 190 -1.97 -10.47 -8.27
C LEU A 190 -3.43 -10.30 -7.78
N ILE A 191 -4.14 -9.30 -8.30
CA ILE A 191 -5.58 -9.05 -8.01
C ILE A 191 -6.43 -10.26 -8.41
N ASN A 192 -6.18 -10.84 -9.58
CA ASN A 192 -6.95 -11.97 -10.09
C ASN A 192 -6.64 -13.28 -9.35
N ALA A 193 -5.36 -13.56 -9.09
CA ALA A 193 -4.90 -14.71 -8.31
C ALA A 193 -5.43 -14.67 -6.87
N LEU A 194 -5.31 -13.53 -6.17
CA LEU A 194 -5.88 -13.36 -4.83
C LEU A 194 -7.38 -13.68 -4.83
N ARG A 195 -8.15 -13.18 -5.81
CA ARG A 195 -9.59 -13.45 -5.90
C ARG A 195 -9.91 -14.92 -6.17
N ALA A 196 -9.17 -15.59 -7.05
CA ALA A 196 -9.38 -17.01 -7.33
C ALA A 196 -9.12 -17.87 -6.08
N LEU A 197 -7.99 -17.63 -5.40
CA LEU A 197 -7.59 -18.36 -4.18
C LEU A 197 -8.49 -18.05 -2.98
N LEU A 198 -9.07 -16.84 -2.91
CA LEU A 198 -10.09 -16.46 -1.92
C LEU A 198 -11.49 -17.06 -2.20
N GLN A 199 -11.81 -17.35 -3.47
CA GLN A 199 -13.08 -18.01 -3.87
C GLN A 199 -13.04 -19.53 -3.73
N GLY A 200 -11.85 -20.14 -3.68
CA GLY A 200 -11.65 -21.54 -3.32
C GLY A 200 -11.69 -21.76 -1.79
N ASP A 201 -10.72 -22.50 -1.26
CA ASP A 201 -10.62 -22.79 0.18
C ASP A 201 -10.38 -21.56 1.06
N GLY A 202 -10.08 -20.39 0.48
CA GLY A 202 -9.73 -19.15 1.18
C GLY A 202 -8.39 -19.21 1.93
N ASN A 203 -7.73 -20.38 1.98
CA ASN A 203 -6.47 -20.62 2.67
C ASN A 203 -5.43 -21.06 1.64
N PHE A 204 -4.40 -20.25 1.44
CA PHE A 204 -3.36 -20.49 0.42
C PHE A 204 -2.01 -19.96 0.91
N THR A 205 -0.94 -20.23 0.20
CA THR A 205 0.42 -19.78 0.54
C THR A 205 0.94 -18.76 -0.47
N THR A 206 2.02 -18.06 -0.11
CA THR A 206 2.81 -17.24 -1.05
C THR A 206 3.32 -18.03 -2.25
N ALA A 207 3.56 -19.33 -2.13
CA ALA A 207 3.94 -20.19 -3.25
C ALA A 207 2.76 -20.45 -4.19
N ASP A 208 1.59 -20.79 -3.66
CA ASP A 208 0.35 -20.95 -4.43
C ASP A 208 0.03 -19.63 -5.17
N LEU A 209 0.08 -18.50 -4.46
CA LEU A 209 -0.11 -17.17 -5.05
C LEU A 209 0.95 -16.82 -6.11
N ALA A 210 2.21 -17.21 -5.92
CA ALA A 210 3.26 -16.98 -6.91
C ALA A 210 3.07 -17.83 -8.18
N GLN A 211 2.51 -19.03 -8.05
CA GLN A 211 2.20 -19.93 -9.16
C GLN A 211 1.04 -19.38 -10.00
N ASP A 212 -0.09 -19.03 -9.39
CA ASP A 212 -1.23 -18.40 -10.09
C ASP A 212 -0.80 -17.13 -10.86
N ILE A 213 0.03 -16.28 -10.25
CA ILE A 213 0.57 -15.07 -10.90
C ILE A 213 1.55 -15.41 -12.05
N HIS A 214 2.24 -16.54 -12.00
CA HIS A 214 3.11 -17.00 -13.09
C HIS A 214 2.28 -17.47 -14.29
N GLU A 215 1.24 -18.27 -14.04
CA GLU A 215 0.32 -18.78 -15.05
C GLU A 215 -0.46 -17.64 -15.74
N LEU A 216 -0.92 -16.65 -14.97
CA LEU A 216 -1.60 -15.44 -15.46
C LEU A 216 -0.69 -14.45 -16.24
N ARG A 217 0.61 -14.73 -16.39
CA ARG A 217 1.59 -13.81 -17.03
C ARG A 217 2.42 -14.46 -18.14
N ASP A 218 1.87 -15.48 -18.79
CA ASP A 218 2.41 -16.11 -20.01
C ASP A 218 3.85 -16.65 -19.88
N HIS A 219 4.28 -17.03 -18.67
CA HIS A 219 5.61 -17.59 -18.31
C HIS A 219 6.84 -16.67 -18.53
N ASP A 220 6.95 -16.00 -19.68
CA ASP A 220 8.06 -15.10 -20.07
C ASP A 220 8.27 -13.92 -19.10
N ARG A 221 7.26 -13.60 -18.29
CA ARG A 221 7.29 -12.53 -17.28
C ARG A 221 7.19 -13.11 -15.86
N ALA A 222 7.99 -14.14 -15.60
CA ALA A 222 8.00 -14.85 -14.33
C ALA A 222 8.07 -13.92 -13.11
N SER A 223 6.99 -13.94 -12.31
CA SER A 223 7.02 -13.58 -10.89
C SER A 223 8.11 -14.39 -10.19
N GLN A 224 8.80 -13.81 -9.20
CA GLN A 224 9.79 -14.55 -8.41
C GLN A 224 9.49 -14.38 -6.92
N LEU A 225 9.46 -15.52 -6.21
CA LEU A 225 9.30 -15.62 -4.76
C LEU A 225 10.65 -15.98 -4.14
N TYR A 226 11.11 -15.18 -3.19
CA TYR A 226 12.36 -15.38 -2.47
C TYR A 226 12.11 -15.46 -0.96
N ASN A 227 12.73 -16.43 -0.29
CA ASN A 227 12.82 -16.44 1.17
C ASN A 227 14.13 -15.76 1.62
N ARG A 228 13.99 -14.73 2.46
CA ARG A 228 15.04 -13.82 2.97
C ARG A 228 15.76 -14.37 4.21
N LEU A 229 15.21 -15.36 4.91
CA LEU A 229 15.81 -15.92 6.12
C LEU A 229 16.61 -17.20 5.82
N ALA A 230 17.67 -17.40 6.59
CA ALA A 230 18.45 -18.63 6.62
C ALA A 230 17.80 -19.61 7.62
N GLY A 231 17.22 -20.70 7.12
CA GLY A 231 16.52 -21.68 7.94
C GLY A 231 15.68 -22.65 7.12
N ARG A 232 14.65 -23.23 7.75
CA ARG A 232 13.63 -24.02 7.05
C ARG A 232 12.84 -23.11 6.10
N ILE A 233 12.62 -23.57 4.87
CA ILE A 233 11.75 -22.87 3.92
C ILE A 233 10.30 -23.12 4.36
N ARG A 234 9.64 -22.06 4.81
CA ARG A 234 8.19 -22.01 5.04
C ARG A 234 7.63 -20.83 4.25
N HIS A 235 6.56 -21.10 3.52
CA HIS A 235 5.75 -20.09 2.86
C HIS A 235 4.72 -19.50 3.83
N ILE A 236 4.49 -18.20 3.71
CA ILE A 236 3.48 -17.47 4.49
C ILE A 236 2.09 -17.91 4.06
N CYS A 237 1.22 -18.23 5.02
CA CYS A 237 -0.16 -18.61 4.78
C CYS A 237 -1.07 -17.37 4.74
N PHE A 238 -1.71 -17.13 3.60
CA PHE A 238 -2.86 -16.22 3.51
C PHE A 238 -4.14 -16.95 3.96
N ALA A 239 -4.94 -16.25 4.74
CA ALA A 239 -6.32 -16.60 5.05
C ALA A 239 -7.05 -15.31 5.49
N PRO A 240 -8.32 -15.10 5.11
CA PRO A 240 -9.14 -14.05 5.71
C PRO A 240 -9.11 -14.15 7.24
N LEU A 241 -8.97 -13.00 7.89
CA LEU A 241 -9.13 -12.92 9.33
C LEU A 241 -10.55 -13.32 9.70
N GLU A 242 -10.70 -14.04 10.80
CA GLU A 242 -12.02 -14.30 11.36
C GLU A 242 -12.69 -12.96 11.64
N ARG A 243 -13.85 -12.73 11.02
CA ARG A 243 -14.69 -11.58 11.33
C ARG A 243 -15.08 -11.71 12.80
N ARG A 244 -14.40 -10.95 13.68
CA ARG A 244 -14.81 -10.83 15.09
C ARG A 244 -16.29 -10.50 15.08
N ASN A 245 -17.07 -11.35 15.74
CA ASN A 245 -18.49 -11.12 15.96
C ASN A 245 -18.63 -9.90 16.88
N LEU A 246 -18.55 -8.70 16.30
CA LEU A 246 -19.13 -7.50 16.88
C LEU A 246 -20.57 -7.87 17.23
N PRO A 247 -20.98 -7.78 18.51
CA PRO A 247 -22.33 -8.17 18.89
C PRO A 247 -23.30 -7.34 18.06
N ALA A 248 -24.20 -8.03 17.35
CA ALA A 248 -25.22 -7.38 16.53
C ALA A 248 -25.96 -6.39 17.44
N SER A 249 -26.06 -5.13 17.00
CA SER A 249 -26.62 -4.05 17.79
C SER A 249 -28.14 -4.17 17.89
N SER A 250 -28.62 -5.11 18.69
CA SER A 250 -29.93 -5.01 19.34
C SER A 250 -29.87 -3.77 20.25
N GLU A 251 -30.70 -2.75 20.07
CA GLU A 251 -32.15 -2.88 19.90
C GLU A 251 -32.72 -1.97 18.82
N ALA A 252 -33.67 -2.52 18.05
CA ALA A 252 -34.63 -1.68 17.34
C ALA A 252 -35.54 -1.02 18.39
N VAL A 253 -35.42 0.30 18.55
CA VAL A 253 -36.35 1.09 19.38
C VAL A 253 -37.74 0.95 18.77
N ARG A 254 -38.58 0.13 19.43
CA ARG A 254 -39.98 -0.05 19.04
C ARG A 254 -40.73 1.18 19.54
N GLU A 255 -41.21 2.02 18.64
CA GLU A 255 -42.12 3.14 18.97
C GLU A 255 -43.49 2.60 19.42
N GLY A 256 -43.53 2.04 20.63
CA GLY A 256 -44.75 1.70 21.35
C GLY A 256 -45.24 2.92 22.12
N GLY A 257 -46.03 3.77 21.47
CA GLY A 257 -46.59 4.96 22.11
C GLY A 257 -47.47 4.59 23.32
N SER A 258 -47.08 5.05 24.51
CA SER A 258 -47.90 4.99 25.72
C SER A 258 -48.06 6.39 26.28
N SER A 259 -49.29 6.88 26.31
CA SER A 259 -49.63 8.15 26.95
C SER A 259 -49.52 8.04 28.47
N LEU A 260 -49.00 9.08 29.12
CA LEU A 260 -49.30 9.41 30.51
C LEU A 260 -49.23 10.93 30.70
N ASP A 261 -50.33 11.53 31.14
CA ASP A 261 -50.47 12.97 31.37
C ASP A 261 -49.68 13.46 32.59
N VAL A 262 -48.92 14.56 32.42
CA VAL A 262 -48.60 15.50 33.51
C VAL A 262 -48.64 16.95 32.98
N ARG A 263 -49.46 17.78 33.62
CA ARG A 263 -49.55 19.25 33.50
C ARG A 263 -50.20 19.81 34.78
N PRO A 264 -50.07 21.12 35.10
CA PRO A 264 -48.99 22.07 34.81
C PRO A 264 -48.07 22.15 36.06
N ASP A 265 -47.34 23.19 36.50
CA ASP A 265 -46.99 24.57 36.06
C ASP A 265 -45.64 24.93 36.76
N SER A 266 -44.95 26.08 36.66
CA SER A 266 -45.19 27.37 36.00
C SER A 266 -43.84 28.09 35.76
N ARG A 267 -43.79 29.05 34.83
CA ARG A 267 -42.69 30.06 34.65
C ARG A 267 -41.36 29.47 34.12
N ASP A 268 -40.52 30.21 33.38
CA ASP A 268 -40.55 31.64 32.97
C ASP A 268 -40.65 31.81 31.43
N GLN A 269 -40.80 33.06 30.98
CA GLN A 269 -40.70 33.47 29.56
C GLN A 269 -39.39 34.21 29.28
N ASP A 270 -39.17 34.52 27.99
CA ASP A 270 -38.07 35.29 27.40
C ASP A 270 -36.67 34.64 27.44
N SER A 271 -35.82 34.78 26.41
CA SER A 271 -35.90 35.65 25.23
C SER A 271 -35.46 34.95 23.93
N LEU A 272 -36.17 35.20 22.82
CA LEU A 272 -35.80 34.79 21.46
C LEU A 272 -35.06 35.91 20.69
N ARG A 273 -34.38 35.51 19.59
CA ARG A 273 -34.10 36.34 18.37
C ARG A 273 -33.16 37.56 18.55
N ASN A 274 -32.12 37.80 17.76
CA ASN A 274 -31.92 37.68 16.30
C ASN A 274 -30.41 37.70 15.97
N GLY A 275 -30.01 37.43 14.72
CA GLY A 275 -28.61 37.64 14.30
C GLY A 275 -28.21 37.04 12.94
N GLU A 276 -29.10 37.07 11.93
CA GLU A 276 -28.77 36.53 10.60
C GLU A 276 -27.91 37.49 9.75
N ALA A 277 -27.18 36.86 8.82
CA ALA A 277 -26.30 37.37 7.77
C ALA A 277 -26.49 38.81 7.22
N GLU A 278 -25.37 39.47 6.92
CA GLU A 278 -25.30 40.39 5.78
C GLU A 278 -23.90 40.44 5.11
N ARG A 279 -23.86 40.89 3.85
CA ARG A 279 -22.69 41.37 3.06
C ARG A 279 -21.68 40.35 2.52
N ALA A 280 -22.06 39.75 1.40
CA ALA A 280 -21.14 39.54 0.27
C ALA A 280 -21.00 40.83 -0.58
N THR A 281 -20.19 40.76 -1.65
CA THR A 281 -20.08 41.71 -2.80
C THR A 281 -19.26 43.01 -2.65
N SER A 282 -17.93 42.88 -2.81
CA SER A 282 -16.99 43.86 -3.38
C SER A 282 -15.70 43.07 -3.70
N GLU A 283 -14.98 43.22 -4.82
CA GLU A 283 -15.21 44.01 -6.03
C GLU A 283 -14.57 43.30 -7.24
N ALA A 284 -15.05 43.59 -8.46
CA ALA A 284 -14.49 43.02 -9.69
C ALA A 284 -13.68 44.06 -10.48
N ARG A 285 -12.88 43.57 -11.44
CA ARG A 285 -12.08 44.29 -12.45
C ARG A 285 -10.72 44.85 -12.01
N LYS A 286 -9.66 44.28 -12.58
CA LYS A 286 -8.81 45.00 -13.54
C LYS A 286 -7.96 44.04 -14.38
N SER A 287 -7.99 44.26 -15.70
CA SER A 287 -7.08 43.66 -16.67
C SER A 287 -6.92 44.65 -17.82
N PRO A 288 -5.70 44.89 -18.33
CA PRO A 288 -5.51 45.47 -19.65
C PRO A 288 -4.61 44.60 -20.53
N SER A 289 -5.22 44.11 -21.62
CA SER A 289 -4.67 44.07 -22.99
C SER A 289 -3.15 44.12 -23.23
N TYR A 290 -2.65 43.06 -23.88
CA TYR A 290 -2.02 43.09 -25.21
C TYR A 290 -0.87 44.09 -25.50
N THR A 291 0.30 43.55 -25.88
CA THR A 291 1.25 44.19 -26.80
C THR A 291 1.73 43.16 -27.81
N ARG A 292 1.82 43.53 -29.10
CA ARG A 292 2.19 42.62 -30.21
C ARG A 292 3.16 43.29 -31.17
N LEU A 293 4.43 42.93 -31.09
CA LEU A 293 5.50 43.24 -32.05
C LEU A 293 6.42 41.99 -32.13
N GLY A 294 7.08 41.67 -33.25
CA GLY A 294 7.01 42.32 -34.56
C GLY A 294 8.28 42.09 -35.38
N GLY A 295 8.24 41.10 -36.29
CA GLY A 295 9.33 40.73 -37.20
C GLY A 295 10.41 39.80 -36.58
N SER A 296 11.38 39.23 -37.31
CA SER A 296 11.52 38.84 -38.73
C SER A 296 13.01 38.73 -39.06
N GLY A 297 13.47 37.66 -39.73
CA GLY A 297 14.71 37.73 -40.54
C GLY A 297 15.74 36.60 -40.37
N ASN A 298 15.81 35.77 -41.42
CA ASN A 298 17.01 35.16 -42.03
C ASN A 298 17.90 34.13 -41.31
N GLN A 299 18.23 33.11 -42.14
CA GLN A 299 19.37 32.17 -42.14
C GLN A 299 19.39 31.10 -41.04
#